data_AF-A0A3D9MWR1-F1
#
_entry.id   AF-A0A3D9MWR1-F1
#
_cell.length_a   1.000
_cell.length_b   1.000
_cell.length_c   1.000
_cell.angle_alpha   90.00
_cell.angle_beta   90.00
_cell.angle_gamma   90.00
#
_symmetry.space_group_name_H-M   'P 1'
#
loop_
_entity.id
_entity.type
_entity.pdbx_description
1 polymer ?
#
loop_
_entity_poly.entity_id
_entity_poly.type
_entity_poly.pdbx_seq_one_letter_code
_entity_poly.pdbx_strand_id
1 'polypeptide(L)'
;MIDAKSLKFCGSSLDDLREFPLSARRDAGHQLDQVQRGRDPDDWKPMNTIGPGTREIRIRDANGAFRIIYVAKFADAIYVLHCFQKKTQKIGKTDLDLAAQRYREMKEVKA
;
A
#
# COMPACT_ATOMS: atom_id res chain seq x y z
N MET A 1 -23.88 8.21 -4.86
CA MET A 1 -22.99 7.56 -3.87
C MET A 1 -21.68 7.32 -4.59
N ILE A 2 -20.52 7.66 -4.01
CA ILE A 2 -19.24 7.27 -4.62
C ILE A 2 -19.08 5.79 -4.32
N ASP A 3 -19.17 4.95 -5.34
CA ASP A 3 -18.90 3.52 -5.18
C ASP A 3 -17.43 3.36 -4.76
N ALA A 4 -17.22 2.64 -3.66
CA ALA A 4 -15.89 2.41 -3.11
C ALA A 4 -15.04 1.66 -4.14
N LYS A 5 -13.86 2.20 -4.48
CA LYS A 5 -12.95 1.53 -5.41
C LYS A 5 -12.55 0.16 -4.87
N SER A 6 -12.48 -0.83 -5.74
CA SER A 6 -11.99 -2.16 -5.35
C SER A 6 -10.50 -2.12 -4.96
N LEU A 7 -10.08 -2.96 -4.01
CA LEU A 7 -8.67 -3.19 -3.70
C LEU A 7 -8.16 -4.38 -4.53
N LYS A 8 -7.02 -4.19 -5.20
CA LYS A 8 -6.30 -5.25 -5.89
C LYS A 8 -4.92 -5.41 -5.28
N PHE A 9 -4.65 -6.59 -4.75
CA PHE A 9 -3.36 -6.92 -4.14
C PHE A 9 -2.44 -7.54 -5.19
N CYS A 10 -1.22 -6.99 -5.31
CA CYS A 10 -0.19 -7.49 -6.23
C CYS A 10 0.73 -8.48 -5.51
N GLY A 11 1.03 -9.61 -6.16
CA GLY A 11 1.91 -10.64 -5.61
C GLY A 11 1.48 -11.09 -4.21
N SER A 12 2.45 -11.18 -3.29
CA SER A 12 2.22 -11.58 -1.89
C SER A 12 1.60 -10.51 -0.99
N SER A 13 1.30 -9.30 -1.49
CA SER A 13 0.95 -8.15 -0.64
C SER A 13 -0.26 -8.36 0.27
N LEU A 14 -1.20 -9.23 -0.10
CA LEU A 14 -2.34 -9.59 0.75
C LEU A 14 -1.90 -10.49 1.91
N ASP A 15 -1.02 -11.45 1.64
CA ASP A 15 -0.52 -12.36 2.66
C ASP A 15 0.43 -11.62 3.60
N ASP A 16 1.31 -10.76 3.06
CA ASP A 16 2.16 -9.86 3.85
C ASP A 16 1.31 -8.99 4.82
N LEU A 17 0.16 -8.47 4.35
CA LEU A 17 -0.79 -7.70 5.18
C LEU A 17 -1.45 -8.58 6.25
N ARG A 18 -1.77 -9.83 5.91
CA ARG A 18 -2.33 -10.83 6.84
C ARG A 18 -1.31 -11.37 7.84
N GLU A 19 -0.03 -11.06 7.70
CA GLU A 19 0.98 -11.36 8.72
C GLU A 19 1.14 -10.24 9.75
N PHE A 20 0.58 -9.04 9.48
CA PHE A 20 0.66 -7.95 10.45
C PHE A 20 -0.03 -8.31 11.77
N PRO A 21 0.49 -7.86 12.92
CA PRO A 21 -0.20 -7.95 14.19
C PRO A 21 -1.62 -7.38 14.11
N LEU A 22 -2.54 -7.90 14.93
CA LEU A 22 -3.97 -7.60 14.83
C LEU A 22 -4.28 -6.09 14.86
N SER A 23 -3.61 -5.32 15.71
CA SER A 23 -3.74 -3.86 15.81
C SER A 23 -3.33 -3.18 14.51
N ALA A 24 -2.12 -3.45 14.01
CA ALA A 24 -1.62 -2.91 12.76
C ALA A 24 -2.47 -3.31 11.55
N ARG A 25 -2.99 -4.54 11.53
CA ARG A 25 -3.87 -5.02 10.45
C ARG A 25 -5.23 -4.34 10.44
N ARG A 26 -5.80 -4.07 11.62
CA ARG A 26 -7.07 -3.32 11.76
C ARG A 26 -6.89 -1.88 11.28
N ASP A 27 -5.83 -1.22 11.71
CA ASP A 27 -5.52 0.14 11.25
C ASP A 27 -5.28 0.16 9.74
N ALA A 28 -4.49 -0.78 9.21
CA ALA A 28 -4.31 -0.95 7.77
C ALA A 28 -5.62 -1.07 6.99
N GLY A 29 -6.57 -1.89 7.48
CA GLY A 29 -7.89 -2.03 6.88
C GLY A 29 -8.68 -0.73 6.92
N HIS A 30 -8.63 0.00 8.03
CA HIS A 30 -9.27 1.32 8.15
C HIS A 30 -8.68 2.33 7.16
N GLN A 31 -7.35 2.46 7.11
CA GLN A 31 -6.68 3.39 6.21
C GLN A 31 -6.94 3.04 4.73
N LEU A 32 -7.00 1.75 4.38
CA LEU A 32 -7.36 1.33 3.02
C LEU A 32 -8.83 1.65 2.69
N ASP A 33 -9.77 1.48 3.63
CA ASP A 33 -11.19 1.87 3.44
C ASP A 33 -11.32 3.39 3.19
N GLN A 34 -10.52 4.22 3.88
CA GLN A 34 -10.44 5.66 3.60
C GLN A 34 -10.09 5.91 2.13
N VAL A 35 -9.04 5.26 1.63
CA VAL A 35 -8.59 5.39 0.23
C VAL A 35 -9.66 4.88 -0.74
N GLN A 36 -10.34 3.77 -0.45
CA GLN A 36 -11.43 3.24 -1.27
C GLN A 36 -12.58 4.24 -1.43
N ARG A 37 -12.82 5.07 -0.42
CA ARG A 37 -13.84 6.14 -0.41
C ARG A 37 -13.33 7.48 -0.95
N GLY A 38 -12.11 7.51 -1.51
CA GLY A 38 -11.50 8.72 -2.06
C GLY A 38 -10.98 9.69 -1.02
N ARG A 39 -10.81 9.25 0.24
CA ARG A 39 -10.16 10.02 1.31
C ARG A 39 -8.69 9.68 1.39
N ASP A 40 -7.91 10.60 1.94
CA ASP A 40 -6.52 10.31 2.26
C ASP A 40 -6.41 9.52 3.58
N PRO A 41 -5.41 8.64 3.71
CA PRO A 41 -5.04 8.04 5.00
C PRO A 41 -4.61 9.11 6.02
N ASP A 42 -4.59 8.75 7.29
CA ASP A 42 -4.18 9.68 8.37
C ASP A 42 -2.68 10.03 8.30
N ASP A 43 -1.83 9.03 8.03
CA ASP A 43 -0.39 9.22 7.84
C ASP A 43 0.08 8.56 6.54
N TRP A 44 0.44 9.40 5.56
CA TRP A 44 0.94 8.94 4.26
C TRP A 44 1.96 9.90 3.65
N LYS A 45 2.66 9.43 2.61
CA LYS A 45 3.49 10.28 1.74
C LYS A 45 3.53 9.80 0.30
N PRO A 46 3.80 10.68 -0.69
CA PRO A 46 4.05 10.27 -2.06
C PRO A 46 5.35 9.45 -2.19
N MET A 47 5.37 8.49 -3.12
CA MET A 47 6.49 7.58 -3.41
C MET A 47 6.81 7.58 -4.91
N ASN A 48 7.15 8.76 -5.44
CA ASN A 48 7.39 8.96 -6.88
C ASN A 48 8.56 8.14 -7.44
N THR A 49 9.47 7.67 -6.58
CA THR A 49 10.59 6.79 -6.95
C THR A 49 10.16 5.41 -7.43
N ILE A 50 8.97 4.95 -7.02
CA ILE A 50 8.41 3.65 -7.43
C ILE A 50 7.62 3.80 -8.74
N GLY A 51 6.88 4.90 -8.84
CA GLY A 51 6.12 5.22 -10.04
C GLY A 51 5.15 6.40 -9.80
N PRO A 52 4.66 7.04 -10.87
CA PRO A 52 3.71 8.14 -10.74
C PRO A 52 2.43 7.72 -10.01
N GLY A 53 2.03 8.50 -9.00
CA GLY A 53 0.81 8.27 -8.22
C GLY A 53 0.91 7.15 -7.18
N THR A 54 2.11 6.61 -6.94
CA THR A 54 2.38 5.71 -5.82
C THR A 54 2.43 6.50 -4.52
N ARG A 55 1.82 5.95 -3.47
CA ARG A 55 1.76 6.51 -2.12
C ARG A 55 2.12 5.42 -1.10
N GLU A 56 2.61 5.84 0.06
CA GLU A 56 2.90 4.98 1.20
C GLU A 56 1.98 5.37 2.36
N ILE A 57 1.25 4.42 2.94
CA ILE A 57 0.60 4.54 4.26
C ILE A 57 1.60 4.15 5.33
N ARG A 58 1.67 4.94 6.41
CA ARG A 58 2.59 4.74 7.53
C ARG A 58 1.82 4.44 8.81
N ILE A 59 1.85 3.19 9.22
CA ILE A 59 1.22 2.73 10.46
C ILE A 59 2.29 2.56 11.53
N ARG A 60 1.98 2.92 12.77
CA ARG A 60 2.83 2.69 13.93
C ARG A 60 1.98 2.25 15.12
N ASP A 61 2.40 1.19 15.77
CA ASP A 61 1.82 0.73 17.03
C ASP A 61 2.90 0.17 17.96
N ALA A 62 2.49 -0.44 19.07
CA ALA A 62 3.40 -1.07 20.02
C ALA A 62 4.25 -2.20 19.42
N ASN A 63 3.82 -2.80 18.30
CA ASN A 63 4.54 -3.87 17.60
C ASN A 63 5.51 -3.33 16.53
N GLY A 64 5.56 -2.01 16.33
CA GLY A 64 6.54 -1.35 15.48
C GLY A 64 5.93 -0.49 14.38
N ALA A 65 6.63 -0.39 13.25
CA ALA A 65 6.24 0.47 12.15
C ALA A 65 5.92 -0.38 10.91
N PHE A 66 4.74 -0.18 10.32
CA PHE A 66 4.25 -0.95 9.18
C PHE A 66 3.99 -0.02 8.01
N ARG A 67 4.26 -0.47 6.79
CA ARG A 67 4.13 0.32 5.58
C ARG A 67 3.30 -0.42 4.55
N ILE A 68 2.47 0.34 3.85
CA ILE A 68 1.65 -0.16 2.74
C ILE A 68 1.91 0.76 1.56
N ILE A 69 2.46 0.21 0.49
CA ILE A 69 2.71 0.92 -0.75
C ILE A 69 1.54 0.64 -1.70
N TYR A 70 0.90 1.68 -2.21
CA TYR A 70 -0.29 1.56 -3.05
C TYR A 70 -0.36 2.61 -4.15
N VAL A 71 -1.24 2.39 -5.13
CA VAL A 71 -1.55 3.32 -6.23
C VAL A 71 -3.06 3.49 -6.33
N ALA A 72 -3.54 4.73 -6.15
CA ALA A 72 -4.97 5.08 -6.21
C ALA A 72 -5.36 5.96 -7.40
N LYS A 73 -4.41 6.24 -8.31
CA LYS A 73 -4.64 7.14 -9.46
C LYS A 73 -5.55 6.54 -10.55
N PHE A 74 -5.68 5.22 -10.60
CA PHE A 74 -6.48 4.56 -11.62
C PHE A 74 -7.96 4.57 -11.22
N ALA A 75 -8.85 4.69 -12.22
CA ALA A 75 -10.28 4.82 -11.96
C ALA A 75 -10.91 3.52 -11.45
N ASP A 76 -10.36 2.37 -11.85
CA ASP A 76 -10.98 1.05 -11.67
C ASP A 76 -10.70 0.40 -10.29
N ALA A 77 -9.50 0.63 -9.74
CA ALA A 77 -9.08 -0.01 -8.51
C ALA A 77 -7.94 0.75 -7.81
N ILE A 78 -7.77 0.44 -6.53
CA ILE A 78 -6.58 0.78 -5.75
C ILE A 78 -5.67 -0.45 -5.73
N TYR A 79 -4.45 -0.28 -6.20
CA TYR A 79 -3.48 -1.36 -6.28
C TYR A 79 -2.57 -1.33 -5.07
N VAL A 80 -2.62 -2.36 -4.24
CA VAL A 80 -1.70 -2.55 -3.13
C VAL A 80 -0.50 -3.31 -3.66
N LEU A 81 0.66 -2.63 -3.71
CA LEU A 81 1.88 -3.17 -4.29
C LEU A 81 2.64 -4.02 -3.28
N HIS A 82 2.79 -3.55 -2.05
CA HIS A 82 3.59 -4.23 -1.04
C HIS A 82 3.21 -3.78 0.37
N CYS A 83 3.23 -4.71 1.32
CA CYS A 83 3.02 -4.48 2.73
C CYS A 83 4.22 -5.05 3.48
N PHE A 84 4.79 -4.32 4.43
CA PHE A 84 5.93 -4.82 5.21
C PHE A 84 6.03 -4.15 6.58
N GLN A 85 6.63 -4.88 7.53
CA GLN A 85 7.07 -4.32 8.81
C GLN A 85 8.49 -3.76 8.64
N LYS A 86 8.62 -2.47 8.93
CA LYS A 86 9.89 -1.76 8.82
C LYS A 86 10.79 -2.12 10.01
N LYS A 87 11.93 -2.77 9.72
CA LYS A 87 12.94 -3.12 10.73
C LYS A 87 14.01 -2.03 10.94
N THR A 88 14.16 -1.10 10.00
CA THR A 88 15.20 -0.05 10.02
C THR A 88 14.62 1.35 9.74
N GLN A 89 15.44 2.41 9.79
CA GLN A 89 14.97 3.78 9.56
C GLN A 89 14.71 4.14 8.09
N LYS A 90 15.22 3.37 7.13
CA LYS A 90 14.94 3.58 5.70
C LYS A 90 14.17 2.37 5.17
N ILE A 91 13.41 2.56 4.09
CA ILE A 91 12.85 1.43 3.36
C ILE A 91 14.04 0.71 2.71
N GLY A 92 14.08 -0.62 2.81
CA GLY A 92 15.17 -1.40 2.20
C GLY A 92 15.13 -1.24 0.68
N LYS A 93 16.31 -1.31 0.05
CA LYS A 93 16.38 -1.31 -1.42
C LYS A 93 15.53 -2.44 -2.01
N THR A 94 15.54 -3.61 -1.38
CA THR A 94 14.73 -4.77 -1.76
C THR A 94 13.22 -4.48 -1.77
N ASP A 95 12.68 -3.79 -0.75
CA ASP A 95 11.25 -3.46 -0.69
C ASP A 95 10.87 -2.44 -1.78
N LEU A 96 11.76 -1.47 -2.05
CA LEU A 96 11.57 -0.49 -3.11
C LEU A 96 11.59 -1.15 -4.50
N ASP A 97 12.58 -2.02 -4.73
CA ASP A 97 12.75 -2.73 -6.00
C ASP A 97 11.56 -3.66 -6.26
N LEU A 98 11.08 -4.38 -5.23
CA LEU A 98 9.89 -5.24 -5.33
C LEU A 98 8.63 -4.43 -5.63
N ALA A 99 8.42 -3.31 -4.95
CA ALA A 99 7.27 -2.45 -5.22
C ALA A 99 7.34 -1.83 -6.64
N ALA A 100 8.52 -1.45 -7.11
CA ALA A 100 8.72 -0.94 -8.47
C ALA A 100 8.51 -2.01 -9.55
N GLN A 101 8.93 -3.25 -9.29
CA GLN A 101 8.62 -4.39 -10.15
C GLN A 101 7.10 -4.60 -10.25
N ARG A 102 6.41 -4.74 -9.11
CA ARG A 102 4.95 -4.95 -9.07
C ARG A 102 4.18 -3.80 -9.70
N TYR A 103 4.69 -2.56 -9.59
CA TYR A 103 4.12 -1.41 -10.29
C TYR A 103 4.18 -1.58 -11.82
N ARG A 104 5.30 -2.05 -12.37
CA ARG A 104 5.45 -2.29 -13.82
C ARG A 104 4.52 -3.40 -14.30
N GLU A 105 4.50 -4.54 -13.61
CA GLU A 105 3.61 -5.66 -13.92
C GLU A 105 2.14 -5.24 -13.89
N MET A 106 1.72 -4.49 -12.86
CA MET A 106 0.37 -3.96 -12.77
C MET A 106 0.02 -3.02 -13.93
N LYS A 107 0.97 -2.19 -14.40
CA LYS A 107 0.76 -1.34 -15.58
C LYS A 107 0.60 -2.14 -16.87
N GLU A 108 1.31 -3.24 -17.04
CA GLU A 108 1.22 -4.09 -18.24
C GLU A 108 -0.12 -4.82 -18.33
N VAL A 109 -0.66 -5.27 -17.19
CA VAL A 109 -2.00 -5.89 -17.12
C VAL A 109 -3.14 -4.87 -17.30
N LYS A 110 -2.83 -3.58 -17.20
CA LYS A 110 -3.79 -2.47 -17.24
C LYS A 110 -3.68 -1.58 -18.49
N ALA A 111 -2.65 -1.78 -19.31
CA ALA A 111 -2.49 -1.14 -20.62
C ALA A 111 -3.38 -1.84 -21.65
#